data_AF-A0A6G3RKV4-F1
#
_entry.id   AF-A0A6G3RKV4-F1
#
_cell.length_a   1.000
_cell.length_b   1.000
_cell.length_c   1.000
_cell.angle_alpha   90.00
_cell.angle_beta   90.00
_cell.angle_gamma   90.00
#
_symmetry.space_group_name_H-M   'P 1'
#
loop_
_entity.id
_entity.type
_entity.pdbx_description
1 polymer ?
#
loop_
_entity_poly.entity_id
_entity_poly.type
_entity_poly.pdbx_seq_one_letter_code
_entity_poly.pdbx_strand_id
1 'polypeptide(L)'
;MPAQPRQDARPTSPGTALRHRLTELRGADLPPRPLDARALAALAANPGCRRRALLDGAGVDKTALAESLGSPSGFGQSQFAFMRGNAFEARVKADGGAELLRLTHGTLGGGPEPVPGEAAVPDLSA
;
A
#
# COMPACT_ATOMS: atom_id res chain seq x y z
N MET A 1 -27.76 34.18 8.54
CA MET A 1 -27.51 33.52 7.24
C MET A 1 -27.07 32.09 7.52
N PRO A 2 -27.74 31.04 7.01
CA PRO A 2 -27.26 29.69 7.24
C PRO A 2 -26.00 29.47 6.39
N ALA A 3 -24.92 28.98 7.03
CA ALA A 3 -23.71 28.58 6.34
C ALA A 3 -24.03 27.39 5.43
N GLN A 4 -23.79 27.55 4.12
CA GLN A 4 -23.95 26.45 3.17
C GLN A 4 -22.90 25.37 3.46
N PRO A 5 -23.29 24.08 3.43
CA PRO A 5 -22.32 22.99 3.52
C PRO A 5 -21.37 23.09 2.33
N ARG A 6 -20.07 22.96 2.60
CA ARG A 6 -19.03 22.93 1.56
C ARG A 6 -19.35 21.76 0.63
N GLN A 7 -19.71 22.07 -0.61
CA GLN A 7 -19.87 21.06 -1.63
C GLN A 7 -18.46 20.61 -2.03
N ASP A 8 -18.02 19.49 -1.47
CA ASP A 8 -16.77 18.86 -1.90
C ASP A 8 -16.88 18.54 -3.40
N ALA A 9 -15.94 19.12 -4.15
CA ALA A 9 -15.90 19.01 -5.59
C ALA A 9 -15.87 17.53 -6.01
N ARG A 10 -16.86 17.09 -6.79
CA ARG A 10 -16.89 15.70 -7.28
C ARG A 10 -15.62 15.42 -8.09
N PRO A 11 -14.91 14.32 -7.80
CA PRO A 11 -13.69 13.98 -8.52
C PRO A 11 -13.97 13.73 -10.00
N THR A 12 -13.25 14.44 -10.86
CA THR A 12 -13.48 14.52 -12.31
C THR A 12 -12.85 13.38 -13.12
N SER A 13 -11.96 12.59 -12.53
CA SER A 13 -11.39 11.39 -13.15
C SER A 13 -11.73 10.11 -12.36
N PRO A 14 -11.85 8.94 -13.02
CA PRO A 14 -12.10 7.67 -12.34
C PRO A 14 -11.05 7.35 -11.25
N GLY A 15 -9.77 7.67 -11.51
CA GLY A 15 -8.68 7.46 -10.55
C GLY A 15 -8.79 8.36 -9.33
N THR A 16 -9.17 9.63 -9.51
CA THR A 16 -9.42 10.56 -8.39
C THR A 16 -10.64 10.11 -7.58
N ALA A 17 -11.68 9.61 -8.25
CA ALA A 17 -12.88 9.10 -7.58
C ALA A 17 -12.60 7.87 -6.72
N LEU A 18 -11.76 6.94 -7.20
CA LEU A 18 -11.33 5.80 -6.40
C LEU A 18 -10.53 6.24 -5.16
N ARG A 19 -9.55 7.14 -5.32
CA ARG A 19 -8.73 7.66 -4.20
C ARG A 19 -9.59 8.35 -3.14
N HIS A 20 -10.60 9.11 -3.57
CA HIS A 20 -11.58 9.72 -2.66
C HIS A 20 -12.34 8.65 -1.87
N ARG A 21 -12.89 7.61 -2.52
CA ARG A 21 -13.61 6.53 -1.83
C ARG A 21 -12.73 5.75 -0.85
N LEU A 22 -11.47 5.52 -1.20
CA LEU A 22 -10.51 4.87 -0.30
C LEU A 22 -10.19 5.74 0.92
N THR A 23 -10.15 7.07 0.74
CA THR A 23 -9.99 8.04 1.83
C THR A 23 -11.20 8.03 2.76
N GLU A 24 -12.41 8.09 2.20
CA GLU A 24 -13.66 7.96 2.96
C GLU A 24 -13.73 6.65 3.75
N LEU A 25 -13.34 5.53 3.13
CA LEU A 25 -13.36 4.21 3.78
C LEU A 25 -12.44 4.16 5.01
N ARG A 26 -11.29 4.83 4.95
CA ARG A 26 -10.37 4.92 6.09
C ARG A 26 -10.89 5.86 7.16
N GLY A 27 -11.70 6.85 6.79
CA GLY A 27 -11.97 8.05 7.57
C GLY A 27 -11.12 9.20 7.01
N ALA A 28 -11.79 10.22 6.47
CA ALA A 28 -11.15 11.29 5.71
C ALA A 28 -10.05 12.04 6.50
N ASP A 29 -10.27 12.20 7.80
CA ASP A 29 -9.37 12.92 8.70
C ASP A 29 -8.21 12.06 9.23
N LEU A 30 -8.19 10.76 8.92
CA LEU A 30 -7.14 9.86 9.37
C LEU A 30 -6.01 9.75 8.34
N PRO A 31 -4.74 9.80 8.75
CA PRO A 31 -3.62 9.54 7.85
C PRO A 31 -3.64 8.07 7.39
N PRO A 32 -3.31 7.78 6.12
CA PRO A 32 -3.16 6.41 5.66
C PRO A 32 -2.02 5.70 6.40
N ARG A 33 -2.26 4.47 6.86
CA ARG A 33 -1.19 3.56 7.26
C ARG A 33 -0.32 3.27 6.02
N PRO A 34 1.01 3.37 6.13
CA PRO A 34 1.90 3.07 5.02
C PRO A 34 1.78 1.60 4.61
N LEU A 35 1.88 1.36 3.32
CA LEU A 35 1.92 0.01 2.77
C LEU A 35 3.37 -0.50 2.82
N ASP A 36 3.69 -1.30 3.83
CA ASP A 36 5.03 -1.84 4.03
C ASP A 36 5.24 -3.18 3.29
N ALA A 37 6.49 -3.67 3.30
CA ALA A 37 6.88 -4.94 2.68
C ALA A 37 6.06 -6.13 3.23
N ARG A 38 5.70 -6.10 4.51
CA ARG A 38 4.89 -7.14 5.15
C ARG A 38 3.46 -7.12 4.63
N ALA A 39 2.85 -5.95 4.45
CA ALA A 39 1.52 -5.79 3.90
C ALA A 39 1.48 -6.23 2.42
N LEU A 40 2.51 -5.87 1.64
CA LEU A 40 2.68 -6.34 0.26
C LEU A 40 2.86 -7.86 0.19
N ALA A 41 3.69 -8.45 1.05
CA ALA A 41 3.87 -9.89 1.14
C ALA A 41 2.55 -10.60 1.47
N ALA A 42 1.75 -10.03 2.38
CA ALA A 42 0.45 -10.56 2.73
C ALA A 42 -0.56 -10.45 1.58
N LEU A 43 -0.56 -9.35 0.81
CA LEU A 43 -1.37 -9.21 -0.41
C LEU A 43 -0.96 -10.24 -1.47
N ALA A 44 0.33 -10.39 -1.73
CA ALA A 44 0.88 -11.34 -2.69
C ALA A 44 0.53 -12.80 -2.32
N ALA A 45 0.50 -13.13 -1.04
CA ALA A 45 0.06 -14.44 -0.55
C ALA A 45 -1.47 -14.63 -0.59
N ASN A 46 -2.26 -13.56 -0.79
CA ASN A 46 -3.72 -13.57 -0.79
C ASN A 46 -4.32 -12.79 -1.98
N PRO A 47 -3.96 -13.10 -3.24
CA PRO A 47 -4.26 -12.25 -4.40
C PRO A 47 -5.77 -12.12 -4.70
N GLY A 48 -6.60 -13.08 -4.26
CA GLY A 48 -8.05 -13.05 -4.43
C GLY A 48 -8.83 -12.33 -3.31
N CYS A 49 -8.17 -11.94 -2.21
CA CYS A 49 -8.85 -11.39 -1.06
C CYS A 49 -9.16 -9.89 -1.26
N ARG A 50 -10.31 -9.60 -1.88
CA ARG A 50 -10.78 -8.23 -2.16
C ARG A 50 -10.81 -7.35 -0.91
N ARG A 51 -11.25 -7.90 0.23
CA ARG A 51 -11.28 -7.18 1.50
C ARG A 51 -9.88 -6.72 1.91
N ARG A 52 -8.87 -7.59 1.74
CA ARG A 52 -7.49 -7.29 2.07
C ARG A 52 -6.95 -6.18 1.16
N ALA A 53 -7.10 -6.34 -0.15
CA ALA A 53 -6.70 -5.34 -1.14
C ALA A 53 -7.34 -3.96 -0.87
N LEU A 54 -8.62 -3.93 -0.51
CA LEU A 54 -9.33 -2.69 -0.19
C LEU A 54 -8.79 -2.02 1.08
N LEU A 55 -8.62 -2.77 2.17
CA LEU A 55 -8.14 -2.24 3.45
C LEU A 55 -6.67 -1.79 3.38
N ASP A 56 -5.83 -2.54 2.67
CA ASP A 56 -4.43 -2.17 2.41
C ASP A 56 -4.34 -0.95 1.49
N GLY A 57 -5.10 -0.92 0.39
CA GLY A 57 -5.12 0.20 -0.55
C GLY A 57 -5.70 1.49 0.04
N ALA A 58 -6.64 1.38 0.97
CA ALA A 58 -7.15 2.53 1.73
C ALA A 58 -6.22 2.98 2.87
N GLY A 59 -5.20 2.20 3.23
CA GLY A 59 -4.32 2.51 4.37
C GLY A 59 -5.07 2.44 5.71
N VAL A 60 -6.01 1.50 5.85
CA VAL A 60 -6.78 1.32 7.10
C VAL A 60 -5.89 0.73 8.19
N ASP A 61 -6.00 1.27 9.41
CA ASP A 61 -5.47 0.63 10.62
C ASP A 61 -6.29 -0.63 10.94
N LYS A 62 -5.77 -1.77 10.46
CA LYS A 62 -6.43 -3.07 10.62
C LYS A 62 -6.44 -3.55 12.07
N THR A 63 -5.52 -3.08 12.92
CA THR A 63 -5.50 -3.42 14.34
C THR A 63 -6.62 -2.69 15.05
N ALA A 64 -6.70 -1.37 14.91
CA ALA A 64 -7.78 -0.57 15.49
C ALA A 64 -9.17 -0.99 14.97
N LEU A 65 -9.26 -1.37 13.68
CA LEU A 65 -10.48 -1.92 13.11
C LEU A 65 -10.89 -3.25 13.78
N ALA A 66 -9.94 -4.16 13.99
CA ALA A 66 -10.21 -5.45 14.63
C ALA A 66 -10.64 -5.29 16.10
N GLU A 67 -10.03 -4.36 16.83
CA GLU A 67 -10.44 -3.97 18.19
C GLU A 67 -11.87 -3.43 18.21
N SER A 68 -12.18 -2.49 17.32
CA SER A 68 -13.52 -1.90 17.21
C SER A 68 -14.61 -2.91 16.85
N LEU A 69 -14.23 -3.98 16.12
CA LEU A 69 -15.13 -5.08 15.77
C LEU A 69 -15.21 -6.17 16.87
N GLY A 70 -14.58 -5.98 18.03
CA GLY A 70 -14.58 -6.96 19.12
C GLY A 70 -13.83 -8.25 18.78
N SER A 71 -12.98 -8.22 17.76
CA SER A 71 -12.19 -9.36 17.29
C SER A 71 -10.69 -9.04 17.30
N PRO A 72 -10.12 -8.55 18.42
CA PRO A 72 -8.71 -8.21 18.48
C PRO A 72 -7.85 -9.45 18.19
N SER A 73 -6.73 -9.26 17.50
CA SER A 73 -5.79 -10.36 17.28
C SER A 73 -5.23 -10.84 18.61
N GLY A 74 -5.51 -12.08 19.00
CA GLY A 74 -5.02 -12.67 20.26
C GLY A 74 -3.51 -12.93 20.31
N PHE A 75 -2.82 -12.75 19.19
CA PHE A 75 -1.36 -12.85 19.09
C PHE A 75 -0.81 -11.46 18.77
N GLY A 76 0.28 -11.08 19.44
CA GLY A 76 1.03 -9.86 19.14
C GLY A 76 1.71 -9.93 17.77
N GLN A 77 3.03 -9.72 17.73
CA GLN A 77 3.73 -9.75 16.45
C GLN A 77 3.99 -11.18 15.95
N SER A 78 3.25 -11.63 14.91
CA SER A 78 3.46 -12.94 14.28
C SER A 78 4.87 -13.05 13.65
N GLN A 79 5.69 -13.96 14.19
CA GLN A 79 7.03 -14.31 13.69
C GLN A 79 6.99 -14.77 12.23
N PHE A 80 6.02 -15.61 11.86
CA PHE A 80 5.82 -16.05 10.48
C PHE A 80 5.54 -14.89 9.52
N ALA A 81 4.78 -13.88 9.98
CA ALA A 81 4.53 -12.70 9.17
C ALA A 81 5.74 -11.78 9.07
N PHE A 82 6.63 -11.72 10.07
CA PHE A 82 7.91 -11.03 9.94
C PHE A 82 8.83 -11.72 8.95
N MET A 83 9.05 -13.03 9.10
CA MET A 83 9.91 -13.79 8.19
C MET A 83 9.45 -13.65 6.74
N ARG A 84 8.13 -13.67 6.49
CA ARG A 84 7.59 -13.43 5.14
C ARG A 84 7.84 -12.01 4.62
N GLY A 85 7.70 -11.00 5.48
CA GLY A 85 8.03 -9.61 5.12
C GLY A 85 9.50 -9.49 4.72
N ASN A 86 10.41 -10.01 5.55
CA ASN A 86 11.85 -9.97 5.28
C ASN A 86 12.22 -10.76 4.02
N ALA A 87 11.63 -11.94 3.81
CA ALA A 87 11.86 -12.73 2.61
C ALA A 87 11.34 -12.02 1.35
N PHE A 88 10.18 -11.35 1.44
CA PHE A 88 9.67 -10.53 0.34
C PHE A 88 10.61 -9.36 0.03
N GLU A 89 11.03 -8.62 1.07
CA GLU A 89 11.95 -7.50 0.92
C GLU A 89 13.29 -7.92 0.31
N ALA A 90 13.88 -9.01 0.81
CA ALA A 90 15.11 -9.56 0.26
C ALA A 90 14.97 -9.95 -1.22
N ARG A 91 13.84 -10.55 -1.61
CA ARG A 91 13.54 -10.88 -3.01
C ARG A 91 13.36 -9.65 -3.88
N VAL A 92 12.70 -8.61 -3.39
CA VAL A 92 12.48 -7.37 -4.14
C VAL A 92 13.78 -6.58 -4.31
N LYS A 93 14.69 -6.65 -3.33
CA LYS A 93 15.99 -5.96 -3.36
C LYS A 93 17.11 -6.77 -4.02
N ALA A 94 16.88 -8.06 -4.34
CA ALA A 94 17.84 -8.89 -5.05
C ALA A 94 18.22 -8.26 -6.40
N ASP A 95 19.44 -8.54 -6.87
CA ASP A 95 19.96 -8.07 -8.16
C ASP A 95 19.85 -6.54 -8.35
N GLY A 96 20.10 -5.79 -7.26
CA GLY A 96 19.99 -4.33 -7.26
C GLY A 96 18.56 -3.80 -7.43
N GLY A 97 17.54 -4.63 -7.20
CA GLY A 97 16.14 -4.27 -7.38
C GLY A 97 15.69 -4.26 -8.84
N ALA A 98 16.37 -5.00 -9.73
CA ALA A 98 16.10 -5.03 -11.16
C ALA A 98 14.61 -5.24 -11.49
N GLU A 99 13.95 -6.21 -10.84
CA GLU A 99 12.53 -6.48 -11.07
C GLU A 99 11.62 -5.34 -10.59
N LEU A 100 11.95 -4.69 -9.47
CA LEU A 100 11.20 -3.53 -8.99
C LEU A 100 11.32 -2.36 -9.98
N LEU A 101 12.52 -2.11 -10.50
CA LEU A 101 12.78 -1.06 -11.48
C LEU A 101 12.03 -1.34 -12.79
N ARG A 102 12.08 -2.59 -13.29
CA ARG A 102 11.34 -3.03 -14.47
C ARG A 102 9.84 -2.79 -14.33
N LEU A 103 9.24 -3.23 -13.22
CA LEU A 103 7.82 -3.05 -12.96
C LEU A 103 7.43 -1.57 -12.83
N THR A 104 8.28 -0.76 -12.19
CA THR A 104 8.04 0.67 -12.00
C THR A 104 8.05 1.40 -13.35
N HIS A 105 9.03 1.12 -14.21
CA HIS A 105 9.09 1.68 -15.56
C HIS A 105 7.87 1.28 -16.40
N GLY A 106 7.52 -0.01 -16.42
CA GLY A 106 6.38 -0.50 -17.18
C GLY A 106 5.03 0.04 -16.69
N THR A 107 4.86 0.23 -15.39
CA THR A 107 3.58 0.63 -14.78
C THR A 107 3.39 2.15 -14.76
N LEU A 108 4.47 2.91 -14.52
CA LEU A 108 4.40 4.37 -14.40
C LEU A 108 4.73 5.11 -15.71
N GLY A 109 5.00 4.39 -16.79
CA GLY A 109 5.32 4.99 -18.09
C GLY A 109 6.72 5.61 -18.14
N GLY A 110 7.70 4.99 -17.46
CA GLY A 110 9.08 5.46 -17.36
C GLY A 110 9.92 5.30 -18.64
N GLY A 111 9.31 4.94 -19.77
CA GLY A 111 10.01 4.68 -21.02
C GLY A 111 10.54 3.24 -21.13
N PRO A 112 11.65 2.99 -21.85
CA PRO A 112 12.17 1.64 -22.07
C PRO A 112 12.55 0.96 -20.76
N GLU A 113 12.61 -0.38 -20.80
CA GLU A 113 13.00 -1.20 -19.67
C GLU A 113 14.42 -0.84 -19.19
N PRO A 114 14.62 -0.62 -17.88
CA PRO A 114 15.92 -0.22 -17.35
C PRO A 114 16.94 -1.35 -17.48
N VAL A 115 18.16 -1.00 -17.89
CA VAL A 115 19.28 -1.93 -17.93
C VAL A 115 19.76 -2.22 -16.50
N PRO A 116 19.88 -3.50 -16.09
CA PRO A 116 20.38 -3.84 -14.76
C PRO A 116 21.74 -3.20 -14.46
N GLY A 117 21.85 -2.53 -13.30
CA GLY A 117 23.09 -1.87 -12.87
C GLY A 117 23.33 -0.45 -13.42
N GLU A 118 22.52 0.02 -14.36
CA GLU A 118 22.65 1.37 -14.95
C GLU A 118 21.62 2.37 -14.39
N ALA A 119 20.60 1.88 -13.69
CA ALA A 119 19.60 2.74 -13.07
C ALA A 119 20.21 3.62 -11.98
N ALA A 120 19.96 4.93 -12.06
CA ALA A 120 20.32 5.87 -11.00
C ALA A 120 19.46 5.59 -9.76
N VAL A 121 20.05 4.94 -8.76
CA VAL A 121 19.42 4.68 -7.47
C VAL A 121 20.06 5.56 -6.40
N PRO A 122 19.28 6.17 -5.50
CA PRO A 122 19.82 6.87 -4.35
C PRO A 122 20.58 5.88 -3.45
N ASP A 123 21.67 6.34 -2.82
CA ASP A 123 22.32 5.56 -1.77
C ASP A 123 21.39 5.50 -0.55
N LEU A 124 21.03 4.28 -0.16
CA LEU A 124 20.10 4.01 0.94
C LEU A 124 20.82 3.37 2.15
N SER A 125 22.15 3.38 2.21
CA SER A 125 22.93 2.72 3.28
C SER A 125 22.94 3.46 4.63
N ALA A 126 21.89 4.23 4.94
CA ALA A 126 21.75 4.93 6.22
C ALA A 126 21.49 3.96 7.39
#